data_AF-A0A975U9C1-F1
#
_entry.id   AF-A0A975U9C1-F1
#
_cell.length_a   1.000
_cell.length_b   1.000
_cell.length_c   1.000
_cell.angle_alpha   90.00
_cell.angle_beta   90.00
_cell.angle_gamma   90.00
#
_symmetry.space_group_name_H-M   'P 1'
#
loop_
_entity.id
_entity.type
_entity.pdbx_description
1 polymer ?
#
loop_
_entity_poly.entity_id
_entity_poly.type
_entity_poly.pdbx_seq_one_letter_code
_entity_poly.pdbx_strand_id
1 'polypeptide(L)'
;MELIKGYLAPFLTILGWGIVLYNADRIALRNESRSSIDGCIKKLEELITLTQEFMHEADKTSSKKYQYEGKVAALTSSLETKKAYLLKRTHKEFIVADTLVSLRTKLNPNESNAVMEEGIEVAMDLMESLEETFCNRFSAKWYQFVPYWIRITLLVAVWCLIYFSIGGYFIGSPSDR
;
A
#
# COMPACT_ATOMS: atom_id res chain seq x y z
N MET A 1 15.68 -34.14 28.97
CA MET A 1 15.48 -32.68 29.20
C MET A 1 16.52 -31.83 28.47
N GLU A 2 17.77 -32.31 28.29
CA GLU A 2 18.81 -31.59 27.53
C GLU A 2 18.55 -31.48 26.02
N LEU A 3 17.95 -32.50 25.40
CA LEU A 3 17.56 -32.47 23.99
C LEU A 3 16.63 -31.27 23.66
N ILE A 4 15.63 -31.01 24.51
CA ILE A 4 14.69 -29.89 24.31
C ILE A 4 15.41 -28.54 24.40
N LYS A 5 16.41 -28.40 25.29
CA LYS A 5 17.21 -27.17 25.42
C LYS A 5 18.09 -26.93 24.18
N GLY A 6 18.62 -27.99 23.56
CA GLY A 6 19.44 -27.88 22.35
C GLY A 6 18.67 -27.42 21.10
N TYR A 7 17.39 -27.77 20.98
CA TYR A 7 16.55 -27.38 19.85
C TYR A 7 15.74 -26.10 20.07
N LEU A 8 15.58 -25.66 21.32
CA LEU A 8 14.81 -24.46 21.64
C LEU A 8 15.46 -23.19 21.09
N ALA A 9 16.79 -23.05 21.25
CA ALA A 9 17.53 -21.90 20.75
C ALA A 9 17.42 -21.74 19.22
N PRO A 10 17.72 -22.75 18.38
CA PRO A 10 17.57 -22.63 16.93
C PRO A 10 16.10 -22.43 16.50
N PHE A 11 15.14 -23.01 17.20
CA PHE A 11 13.71 -22.76 16.93
C PHE A 11 13.30 -21.31 17.19
N LEU A 12 13.72 -20.74 18.33
CA LEU A 12 13.48 -19.32 18.66
C LEU A 12 14.19 -18.39 17.67
N THR A 13 15.38 -18.76 17.20
CA THR A 13 16.08 -18.00 16.14
C THR A 13 15.28 -18.00 14.84
N ILE A 14 14.78 -19.15 14.38
CA ILE A 14 13.95 -19.25 13.17
C ILE A 14 12.67 -18.42 13.32
N LEU A 15 12.00 -18.50 14.47
CA LEU A 15 10.80 -17.70 14.75
C LEU A 15 11.11 -16.20 14.78
N GLY A 16 12.20 -15.79 15.44
CA GLY A 16 12.62 -14.39 15.51
C GLY A 16 12.89 -13.80 14.13
N TRP A 17 13.66 -14.51 13.29
CA TRP A 17 13.91 -14.09 11.91
C TRP A 17 12.64 -14.10 11.06
N GLY A 18 11.74 -15.06 11.26
CA GLY A 18 10.43 -15.08 10.59
C GLY A 18 9.61 -13.82 10.86
N ILE A 19 9.59 -13.35 12.11
CA ILE A 19 8.89 -12.10 12.49
C ILE A 19 9.57 -10.87 11.87
N VAL A 20 10.91 -10.83 11.87
CA VAL A 20 11.67 -9.72 11.26
C VAL A 20 11.42 -9.66 9.76
N LEU A 21 11.52 -10.80 9.06
CA LEU A 21 11.28 -10.88 7.62
C LEU A 21 9.85 -10.52 7.26
N TYR A 22 8.86 -11.00 8.02
CA TYR A 22 7.46 -10.64 7.80
C TYR A 22 7.23 -9.13 7.93
N ASN A 23 7.81 -8.49 8.94
CA ASN A 23 7.67 -7.04 9.12
C ASN A 23 8.40 -6.26 8.02
N ALA A 24 9.60 -6.70 7.63
CA ALA A 24 10.37 -6.10 6.55
C ALA A 24 9.60 -6.16 5.22
N ASP A 25 9.07 -7.33 4.87
CA ASP A 25 8.28 -7.54 3.65
C ASP A 25 7.00 -6.68 3.65
N ARG A 26 6.31 -6.60 4.79
CA ARG A 26 5.13 -5.74 4.94
C ARG A 26 5.46 -4.25 4.74
N ILE A 27 6.56 -3.77 5.31
CA ILE A 27 6.99 -2.37 5.16
C ILE A 27 7.41 -2.10 3.70
N ALA A 28 8.13 -3.04 3.09
CA ALA A 28 8.52 -2.96 1.68
C ALA A 28 7.27 -2.88 0.79
N LEU A 29 6.31 -3.79 0.97
CA LEU A 29 5.05 -3.79 0.23
C LEU A 29 4.28 -2.48 0.39
N ARG A 30 4.23 -1.91 1.60
CA ARG A 30 3.59 -0.62 1.85
C ARG A 30 4.28 0.51 1.09
N ASN A 31 5.60 0.59 1.15
CA ASN A 31 6.38 1.65 0.50
C ASN A 31 6.31 1.54 -1.03
N GLU A 32 6.39 0.32 -1.56
CA GLU A 32 6.23 0.03 -2.98
C GLU A 32 4.83 0.41 -3.49
N SER A 33 3.79 0.03 -2.72
CA SER A 33 2.41 0.39 -3.03
C SER A 33 2.21 1.90 -2.97
N ARG A 34 2.82 2.58 -1.99
CA ARG A 34 2.75 4.04 -1.87
C ARG A 34 3.34 4.72 -3.10
N SER A 35 4.55 4.34 -3.50
CA SER A 35 5.21 4.87 -4.69
C SER A 35 4.37 4.64 -5.96
N SER A 36 3.73 3.48 -6.05
CA SER A 36 2.84 3.16 -7.18
C SER A 36 1.62 4.07 -7.23
N ILE A 37 1.00 4.35 -6.07
CA ILE A 37 -0.17 5.22 -5.90
C ILE A 37 0.18 6.68 -6.15
N ASP A 38 1.26 7.19 -5.57
CA ASP A 38 1.76 8.55 -5.86
C ASP A 38 1.99 8.70 -7.37
N GLY A 39 2.50 7.65 -8.03
CA GLY A 39 2.62 7.60 -9.47
C GLY A 39 1.30 7.54 -10.25
N CYS A 40 0.21 7.03 -9.67
CA CYS A 40 -1.13 7.13 -10.25
C CYS A 40 -1.70 8.54 -10.10
N ILE A 41 -1.58 9.12 -8.90
CA ILE A 41 -2.05 10.48 -8.59
C ILE A 41 -1.38 11.48 -9.53
N LYS A 42 -0.06 11.42 -9.68
CA LYS A 42 0.67 12.28 -10.63
C LYS A 42 0.15 12.16 -12.07
N LYS A 43 -0.23 10.96 -12.51
CA LYS A 43 -0.77 10.74 -13.86
C LYS A 43 -2.18 11.31 -14.00
N LEU A 44 -2.98 11.28 -12.95
CA LEU A 44 -4.28 11.93 -12.89
C LEU A 44 -4.14 13.46 -12.86
N GLU A 45 -3.15 14.01 -12.16
CA GLU A 45 -2.85 15.45 -12.16
C GLU A 45 -2.44 15.91 -13.57
N GLU A 46 -1.52 15.18 -14.21
CA GLU A 46 -1.13 15.41 -15.61
C GLU A 46 -2.34 15.36 -16.56
N LEU A 47 -3.30 14.47 -16.32
CA LEU A 47 -4.54 14.34 -17.09
C LEU A 47 -5.48 15.54 -16.89
N ILE A 48 -5.63 16.01 -15.65
CA ILE A 48 -6.44 17.19 -15.33
C ILE A 48 -5.86 18.44 -15.99
N THR A 49 -4.55 18.67 -15.83
CA THR A 49 -3.88 19.83 -16.44
C THR A 49 -4.02 19.81 -17.96
N LEU A 50 -3.79 18.65 -18.60
CA LEU A 50 -3.97 18.48 -20.04
C LEU A 50 -5.40 18.80 -20.50
N THR A 51 -6.40 18.37 -19.73
CA THR A 51 -7.82 18.61 -20.04
C THR A 51 -8.15 20.09 -19.91
N GLN A 52 -7.69 20.75 -18.84
CA GLN A 52 -7.88 22.19 -18.63
C GLN A 52 -7.22 23.01 -19.74
N GLU A 53 -5.98 22.69 -20.12
CA GLU A 53 -5.27 23.34 -21.23
C GLU A 53 -6.07 23.22 -22.53
N PHE A 54 -6.56 22.02 -22.85
CA PHE A 54 -7.37 21.79 -24.05
C PHE A 54 -8.72 22.52 -24.01
N MET A 55 -9.39 22.58 -22.86
CA MET A 55 -10.66 23.28 -22.71
C MET A 55 -10.54 24.80 -22.93
N HIS A 56 -9.44 25.40 -22.49
CA HIS A 56 -9.17 26.83 -22.63
C HIS A 56 -8.50 27.21 -23.97
N GLU A 57 -8.18 26.22 -24.79
CA GLU A 57 -7.54 26.48 -26.07
C GLU A 57 -8.53 27.07 -27.09
N ALA A 58 -8.26 28.30 -27.53
CA ALA A 58 -9.12 29.06 -28.43
C ALA A 58 -9.21 28.44 -29.85
N ASP A 59 -8.19 27.70 -30.27
CA ASP A 59 -8.13 27.06 -31.59
C ASP A 59 -7.85 25.54 -31.47
N LYS A 60 -8.94 24.76 -31.55
CA LYS A 60 -8.96 23.30 -31.47
C LYS A 60 -8.84 22.66 -32.86
N THR A 61 -7.71 22.87 -33.53
CA THR A 61 -7.41 22.22 -34.82
C THR A 61 -7.46 20.69 -34.71
N SER A 62 -7.73 20.00 -35.82
CA SER A 62 -7.78 18.53 -35.87
C SER A 62 -6.49 17.90 -35.34
N SER A 63 -5.32 18.47 -35.68
CA SER A 63 -4.02 18.02 -35.17
C SER A 63 -3.93 18.05 -33.65
N LYS A 64 -4.37 19.15 -33.02
CA LYS A 64 -4.36 19.29 -31.55
C LYS A 64 -5.32 18.32 -30.88
N LYS A 65 -6.50 18.10 -31.46
CA LYS A 65 -7.47 17.10 -30.98
C LYS A 65 -6.85 15.70 -30.96
N TYR A 66 -6.18 15.30 -32.04
CA TYR A 66 -5.50 14.00 -32.09
C TYR A 66 -4.35 13.90 -31.10
N GLN A 67 -3.56 14.96 -30.91
CA GLN A 67 -2.50 14.97 -29.91
C GLN A 67 -3.04 14.85 -28.49
N TYR A 68 -4.12 15.56 -28.18
CA TYR A 68 -4.82 15.47 -26.90
C TYR A 68 -5.35 14.07 -26.66
N GLU A 69 -6.10 13.50 -27.62
CA GLU A 69 -6.63 12.14 -27.53
C GLU A 69 -5.53 11.09 -27.33
N GLY A 70 -4.42 11.21 -28.07
CA GLY A 70 -3.26 10.34 -27.91
C GLY A 70 -2.64 10.43 -26.51
N LYS A 71 -2.55 11.63 -25.93
CA LYS A 71 -2.05 11.82 -24.56
C LYS A 71 -3.02 11.28 -23.51
N VAL A 72 -4.32 11.51 -23.65
CA VAL A 72 -5.36 10.93 -22.76
C VAL A 72 -5.30 9.40 -22.80
N ALA A 73 -5.20 8.81 -24.01
CA ALA A 73 -5.09 7.36 -24.18
C ALA A 73 -3.81 6.81 -23.52
N ALA A 74 -2.66 7.48 -23.67
CA ALA A 74 -1.41 7.08 -23.04
C ALA A 74 -1.47 7.16 -21.51
N LEU A 75 -2.03 8.24 -20.95
CA LEU A 75 -2.16 8.41 -19.50
C LEU A 75 -3.12 7.37 -18.89
N THR A 76 -4.27 7.16 -19.52
CA THR A 76 -5.24 6.15 -19.06
C THR A 76 -4.71 4.72 -19.20
N SER A 77 -3.96 4.40 -20.26
CA SER A 77 -3.27 3.10 -20.37
C SER A 77 -2.18 2.91 -19.30
N SER A 78 -1.47 3.98 -18.93
CA SER A 78 -0.50 3.93 -17.83
C SER A 78 -1.19 3.63 -16.49
N LEU A 79 -2.37 4.22 -16.25
CA LEU A 79 -3.19 3.94 -15.08
C LEU A 79 -3.70 2.49 -15.07
N GLU A 80 -4.12 1.92 -16.21
CA GLU A 80 -4.50 0.51 -16.30
C GLU A 80 -3.34 -0.44 -15.96
N THR A 81 -2.15 -0.12 -16.45
CA THR A 81 -0.95 -0.91 -16.14
C THR A 81 -0.62 -0.87 -14.65
N LYS A 82 -0.70 0.31 -14.03
CA LYS A 82 -0.51 0.48 -12.58
C LYS A 82 -1.62 -0.18 -11.76
N LYS A 83 -2.87 -0.15 -12.23
CA LYS A 83 -4.00 -0.90 -11.65
C LYS A 83 -3.67 -2.39 -11.58
N ALA A 84 -3.28 -2.99 -12.71
CA ALA A 84 -2.93 -4.41 -12.77
C ALA A 84 -1.76 -4.77 -11.84
N TYR A 85 -0.75 -3.90 -11.79
CA TYR A 85 0.39 -4.04 -10.88
C TYR A 85 -0.04 -4.05 -9.40
N LEU A 86 -0.81 -3.04 -8.99
CA LEU A 86 -1.29 -2.90 -7.61
C LEU A 86 -2.18 -4.09 -7.23
N LEU A 87 -3.07 -4.54 -8.11
CA LEU A 87 -3.90 -5.71 -7.86
C LEU A 87 -3.05 -6.97 -7.66
N LYS A 88 -2.04 -7.19 -8.51
CA LYS A 88 -1.16 -8.36 -8.41
C LYS A 88 -0.33 -8.36 -7.12
N ARG A 89 0.16 -7.19 -6.69
CA ARG A 89 1.03 -7.06 -5.51
C ARG A 89 0.28 -7.04 -4.20
N THR A 90 -0.85 -6.35 -4.15
CA THR A 90 -1.57 -6.10 -2.90
C THR A 90 -2.78 -7.01 -2.72
N HIS A 91 -3.24 -7.69 -3.78
CA HIS A 91 -4.50 -8.41 -3.85
C HIS A 91 -5.73 -7.55 -3.51
N LYS A 92 -5.60 -6.23 -3.66
CA LYS A 92 -6.65 -5.26 -3.43
C LYS A 92 -6.87 -4.47 -4.71
N GLU A 93 -8.12 -4.26 -5.08
CA GLU A 93 -8.48 -3.37 -6.17
C GLU A 93 -8.43 -1.91 -5.66
N PHE A 94 -7.60 -1.10 -6.32
CA PHE A 94 -7.40 0.32 -6.03
C PHE A 94 -8.13 1.23 -7.03
N ILE A 95 -8.34 0.76 -8.25
CA ILE A 95 -8.98 1.51 -9.34
C ILE A 95 -10.01 0.58 -9.96
N VAL A 96 -11.29 0.98 -9.99
CA VAL A 96 -12.35 0.21 -10.66
C VAL A 96 -12.24 0.39 -12.17
N ALA A 97 -12.49 -0.67 -12.94
CA ALA A 97 -12.34 -0.63 -14.41
C ALA A 97 -13.27 0.42 -15.04
N ASP A 98 -14.50 0.49 -14.54
CA ASP A 98 -15.53 1.41 -15.01
C ASP A 98 -15.12 2.89 -14.85
N THR A 99 -14.33 3.23 -13.82
CA THR A 99 -13.84 4.60 -13.61
C THR A 99 -12.88 5.02 -14.73
N LEU A 100 -12.01 4.13 -15.19
CA LEU A 100 -11.08 4.42 -16.29
C LEU A 100 -11.81 4.53 -17.63
N VAL A 101 -12.85 3.72 -17.84
CA VAL A 101 -13.72 3.84 -19.01
C VAL A 101 -14.45 5.18 -18.98
N SER A 102 -15.05 5.54 -17.84
CA SER A 102 -15.73 6.83 -17.64
C SER A 102 -14.80 8.01 -17.95
N LEU A 103 -13.56 7.99 -17.43
CA LEU A 103 -12.56 9.01 -17.73
C LEU A 103 -12.29 9.12 -19.23
N ARG A 104 -12.08 8.01 -19.93
CA ARG A 104 -11.83 8.03 -21.39
C ARG A 104 -13.02 8.60 -22.17
N THR A 105 -14.24 8.25 -21.78
CA THR A 105 -15.45 8.75 -22.44
C THR A 105 -15.67 10.23 -22.19
N LYS A 106 -15.55 10.70 -20.93
CA LYS A 106 -15.81 12.10 -20.57
C LYS A 106 -14.71 13.04 -21.06
N LEU A 107 -13.47 12.58 -21.11
CA LEU A 107 -12.32 13.36 -21.56
C LEU A 107 -12.09 13.28 -23.07
N ASN A 108 -13.10 12.92 -23.86
CA ASN A 108 -13.00 12.85 -25.32
C ASN A 108 -12.98 14.26 -25.93
N PRO A 109 -12.08 14.58 -26.89
CA PRO A 109 -11.96 15.92 -27.49
C PRO A 109 -13.21 16.44 -28.21
N ASN A 110 -14.20 15.58 -28.48
CA ASN A 110 -15.45 15.94 -29.12
C ASN A 110 -16.58 16.23 -28.12
N GLU A 111 -16.36 16.01 -26.84
CA GLU A 111 -17.32 16.30 -25.79
C GLU A 111 -17.37 17.80 -25.47
N SER A 112 -18.47 18.20 -24.82
CA SER A 112 -18.62 19.57 -24.33
C SER A 112 -17.67 19.85 -23.16
N ASN A 113 -17.29 21.11 -22.97
CA ASN A 113 -16.47 21.51 -21.83
C ASN A 113 -17.10 21.11 -20.48
N ALA A 114 -18.44 21.14 -20.36
CA ALA A 114 -19.14 20.71 -19.15
C ALA A 114 -18.93 19.21 -18.85
N VAL A 115 -18.96 18.35 -19.88
CA VAL A 115 -18.70 16.91 -19.72
C VAL A 115 -17.22 16.66 -19.38
N MET A 116 -16.31 17.46 -19.93
CA MET A 116 -14.90 17.41 -19.56
C MET A 116 -14.64 17.83 -18.11
N GLU A 117 -15.37 18.83 -17.59
CA GLU A 117 -15.33 19.22 -16.17
C GLU A 117 -15.77 18.06 -15.27
N GLU A 118 -16.85 17.38 -15.60
CA GLU A 118 -17.24 16.16 -14.88
C GLU A 118 -16.17 15.05 -14.98
N GLY A 119 -15.44 14.98 -16.10
CA GLY A 119 -14.30 14.08 -16.25
C GLY A 119 -13.14 14.42 -15.30
N ILE A 120 -12.89 15.71 -15.08
CA ILE A 120 -11.92 16.21 -14.11
C ILE A 120 -12.36 15.87 -12.68
N GLU A 121 -13.64 16.06 -12.35
CA GLU A 121 -14.20 15.67 -11.05
C GLU A 121 -14.01 14.17 -10.78
N VAL A 122 -14.32 13.31 -11.76
CA VAL A 122 -14.07 11.86 -11.64
C VAL A 122 -12.58 11.55 -11.44
N ALA A 123 -11.67 12.31 -12.06
CA ALA A 123 -10.24 12.15 -11.83
C ALA A 123 -9.83 12.54 -10.40
N MET A 124 -10.40 13.61 -9.85
CA MET A 124 -10.18 14.04 -8.47
C MET A 124 -10.74 13.04 -7.45
N ASP A 125 -11.96 12.56 -7.65
CA ASP A 125 -12.58 11.53 -6.82
C ASP A 125 -11.75 10.24 -6.82
N LEU A 126 -11.17 9.89 -7.98
CA LEU A 126 -10.28 8.74 -8.08
C LEU A 126 -8.98 8.94 -7.30
N MET A 127 -8.41 10.15 -7.26
CA MET A 127 -7.24 10.44 -6.41
C MET A 127 -7.57 10.24 -4.92
N GLU A 128 -8.72 10.75 -4.48
CA GLU A 128 -9.17 10.59 -3.09
C GLU A 128 -9.41 9.12 -2.75
N SER A 129 -10.10 8.38 -3.63
CA SER A 129 -10.35 6.95 -3.48
C SER A 129 -9.07 6.11 -3.41
N LEU A 130 -8.04 6.49 -4.16
CA LEU A 130 -6.72 5.84 -4.11
C LEU A 130 -6.06 6.01 -2.73
N GLU A 131 -6.09 7.22 -2.19
CA GLU A 131 -5.56 7.54 -0.87
C GLU A 131 -6.34 6.85 0.24
N GLU A 132 -7.67 6.88 0.16
CA GLU A 132 -8.54 6.22 1.13
C GLU A 132 -8.31 4.71 1.13
N THR A 133 -8.24 4.09 -0.05
CA THR A 133 -7.97 2.65 -0.19
C THR A 133 -6.58 2.29 0.33
N PHE A 134 -5.57 3.13 0.10
CA PHE A 134 -4.23 2.94 0.65
C PHE A 134 -4.24 2.98 2.18
N CYS A 135 -4.90 4.00 2.73
CA CYS A 135 -5.05 4.16 4.17
C CYS A 135 -5.80 2.96 4.74
N ASN A 136 -6.94 2.56 4.20
CA ASN A 136 -7.70 1.40 4.67
C ASN A 136 -6.90 0.10 4.61
N ARG A 137 -6.06 -0.09 3.58
CA ARG A 137 -5.23 -1.30 3.44
C ARG A 137 -4.05 -1.34 4.40
N PHE A 138 -3.36 -0.22 4.60
CA PHE A 138 -2.07 -0.18 5.31
C PHE A 138 -2.12 0.50 6.69
N SER A 139 -3.20 1.21 7.05
CA SER A 139 -3.37 1.87 8.36
C SER A 139 -3.66 0.90 9.51
N ALA A 140 -4.12 -0.33 9.22
CA ALA A 140 -4.37 -1.35 10.23
C ALA A 140 -3.06 -1.71 10.95
N LYS A 141 -2.83 -1.10 12.11
CA LYS A 141 -1.63 -1.30 12.93
C LYS A 141 -1.48 -2.79 13.23
N TRP A 142 -0.27 -3.34 13.11
CA TRP A 142 0.03 -4.74 13.49
C TRP A 142 -0.42 -5.07 14.93
N TYR A 143 -0.48 -4.04 15.77
CA TYR A 143 -1.05 -4.05 17.11
C TYR A 143 -2.58 -4.27 17.19
N GLN A 144 -3.26 -4.68 16.13
CA GLN A 144 -4.64 -5.20 16.24
C GLN A 144 -4.74 -6.70 15.92
N PHE A 145 -3.74 -7.28 15.25
CA PHE A 145 -3.81 -8.67 14.79
C PHE A 145 -3.24 -9.71 15.77
N VAL A 146 -2.35 -9.29 16.67
CA VAL A 146 -1.93 -10.15 17.80
C VAL A 146 -2.94 -9.93 18.93
N PRO A 147 -3.77 -10.91 19.32
CA PRO A 147 -4.69 -10.77 20.46
C PRO A 147 -3.94 -10.18 21.65
N TYR A 148 -4.56 -9.20 22.33
CA TYR A 148 -3.97 -8.53 23.49
C TYR A 148 -3.38 -9.53 24.51
N TRP A 149 -4.06 -10.66 24.67
CA TRP A 149 -3.60 -11.80 25.46
C TRP A 149 -2.22 -12.29 25.06
N ILE A 150 -1.95 -12.58 23.77
CA ILE A 150 -0.63 -13.05 23.31
C ILE A 150 0.47 -12.02 23.61
N ARG A 151 0.15 -10.72 23.58
CA ARG A 151 1.12 -9.67 23.95
C ARG A 151 1.46 -9.69 25.43
N ILE A 152 0.43 -9.80 26.27
CA ILE A 152 0.63 -9.95 27.71
C ILE A 152 1.39 -11.24 27.97
N THR A 153 1.02 -12.36 27.35
CA THR A 153 1.67 -13.65 27.56
C THR A 153 3.14 -13.59 27.15
N LEU A 154 3.49 -12.90 26.07
CA LEU A 154 4.88 -12.74 25.62
C LEU A 154 5.67 -11.80 26.54
N LEU A 155 5.08 -10.69 26.99
CA LEU A 155 5.70 -9.81 27.98
C LEU A 155 5.90 -10.49 29.34
N VAL A 156 4.90 -11.24 29.80
CA VAL A 156 4.96 -12.03 31.04
C VAL A 156 5.98 -13.16 30.89
N ALA A 157 6.02 -13.85 29.75
CA ALA A 157 7.01 -14.89 29.50
C ALA A 157 8.45 -14.35 29.50
N VAL A 158 8.68 -13.19 28.86
CA VAL A 158 9.98 -12.51 28.90
C VAL A 158 10.32 -12.06 30.32
N TRP A 159 9.35 -11.50 31.06
CA TRP A 159 9.54 -11.10 32.45
C TRP A 159 9.85 -12.28 33.37
N CYS A 160 9.13 -13.40 33.23
CA CYS A 160 9.40 -14.64 33.94
C CYS A 160 10.79 -15.20 33.59
N LEU A 161 11.17 -15.22 32.31
CA LEU A 161 12.51 -15.67 31.90
C LEU A 161 13.61 -14.81 32.53
N ILE A 162 13.46 -13.49 32.54
CA ILE A 162 14.40 -12.57 33.21
C ILE A 162 14.43 -12.86 34.72
N TYR A 163 13.27 -12.96 35.37
CA TYR A 163 13.17 -13.23 36.80
C TYR A 163 13.81 -14.57 37.20
N PHE A 164 13.54 -15.65 36.47
CA PHE A 164 14.14 -16.96 36.73
C PHE A 164 15.63 -17.02 36.39
N SER A 165 16.09 -16.29 35.37
CA SER A 165 17.51 -16.22 35.01
C SER A 165 18.32 -15.45 36.05
N ILE A 166 17.76 -14.35 36.60
CA ILE A 166 18.37 -13.58 37.68
C ILE A 166 18.28 -14.35 39.00
N GLY A 167 17.13 -14.94 39.33
CA GLY A 167 16.95 -15.76 40.53
C GLY A 167 17.86 -16.99 40.57
N GLY A 168 18.07 -17.66 39.44
CA GLY A 168 19.04 -18.75 39.31
C GLY A 168 20.51 -18.31 39.40
N TYR A 169 20.79 -17.03 39.17
CA TYR A 169 22.13 -16.45 39.35
C TYR A 169 22.43 -16.10 40.83
N PHE A 170 21.39 -15.78 41.61
CA PHE A 170 21.54 -15.45 43.05
C PHE A 170 21.33 -16.66 43.98
N ILE A 171 20.64 -17.70 43.54
CA ILE A 171 20.53 -18.97 44.26
C ILE A 171 21.70 -19.86 43.80
N GLY A 172 22.90 -19.48 44.25
CA GLY A 172 24.05 -20.39 44.24
C GLY A 172 23.72 -21.65 45.03
N SER A 173 24.16 -22.79 44.49
CA SER A 173 24.12 -24.13 45.07
C SER A 173 24.25 -24.12 46.60
N PRO A 174 23.40 -24.83 47.37
CA PRO A 174 23.82 -25.25 48.70
C PRO A 174 25.06 -26.13 48.49
N SER A 175 26.22 -25.66 48.92
CA SER A 175 27.44 -26.45 48.95
C SER A 175 27.28 -27.46 50.10
N ASP A 176 26.74 -28.63 49.80
CA ASP A 176 26.94 -29.81 50.64
C ASP A 176 28.38 -30.28 50.43
N ARG A 177 29.31 -29.70 51.20
CA ARG A 177 30.51 -30.29 51.82
C ARG A 177 31.43 -29.22 52.39
#